data_AF-A0ABD4V017-F1
#
_entry.id   AF-A0ABD4V017-F1
#
_cell.length_a   1.000
_cell.length_b   1.000
_cell.length_c   1.000
_cell.angle_alpha   90.00
_cell.angle_beta   90.00
_cell.angle_gamma   90.00
#
_symmetry.space_group_name_H-M   'P 1'
#
loop_
_entity.id
_entity.type
_entity.pdbx_description
1 polymer ?
#
loop_
_entity_poly.entity_id
_entity_poly.type
_entity_poly.pdbx_seq_one_letter_code
_entity_poly.pdbx_strand_id
1 'polypeptide(L)'
;MSGEADRSGPLGHGDGPDGPDGHGRHQEHRDPEKPEEYPAYPAYPEHPGHPEAGIPLPRSSVEDTGLPLPEAAAASLAVPVPAPLVLEHRVLKSLLGAWALAACSADETTALEEHLGECGACADEALRLRGAVGLLHPAESLDLDPTLRTRVLAGCLDRRPPRIPVPEWAAPYDAESARLDALLQDIGGAEWHAPVRLRWFDGDAPTSRRTTVAGVIAHLLSVDGLVAVALGLDDPLGDAGSPGQTPQGRTETYWRASHFPPTRSVRGPWRAQSHDIVRTVSFVDGGGSSRSGKDGSGGLTVPYGGFELPLSDSLLDRAFECWVHAWDIAEAVDYPYEPPAARHLHRMIDLAARMLPGSLAERRRAGLSAPPVRHLVAAGTGGRSLRLEIEGSGGGEWLIPLDSPGAVGSAEHAVAHVALDGVEFCRLAAGHVSPEEAAAGQDGDREAIRDVLFAAASLSRM
;
A
#
# COMPACT_ATOMS: atom_id res chain seq x y z
N MET A 1 10.35 -50.51 -46.47
CA MET A 1 8.96 -50.77 -46.07
C MET A 1 8.55 -49.57 -45.23
N SER A 2 8.25 -48.39 -45.77
CA SER A 2 7.15 -48.01 -46.71
C SER A 2 5.78 -48.40 -46.11
N GLY A 3 4.81 -47.53 -45.84
CA GLY A 3 4.64 -46.08 -46.00
C GLY A 3 3.18 -45.68 -45.61
N GLU A 4 2.90 -44.36 -45.59
CA GLU A 4 1.63 -43.62 -45.84
C GLU A 4 0.31 -44.01 -45.12
N ALA A 5 -0.43 -43.12 -44.42
CA ALA A 5 -1.18 -41.88 -44.77
C ALA A 5 -2.69 -42.13 -45.10
N ASP A 6 -3.62 -41.44 -44.41
CA ASP A 6 -4.94 -40.93 -44.92
C ASP A 6 -5.70 -40.14 -43.79
N ARG A 7 -6.10 -38.85 -43.94
CA ARG A 7 -7.31 -38.23 -44.56
C ARG A 7 -8.66 -38.62 -43.91
N SER A 8 -9.41 -37.69 -43.27
CA SER A 8 -10.34 -36.64 -43.79
C SER A 8 -11.81 -37.08 -44.03
N GLY A 9 -12.69 -36.84 -43.03
CA GLY A 9 -14.15 -36.49 -43.06
C GLY A 9 -15.18 -37.37 -43.81
N PRO A 10 -16.46 -36.96 -43.92
CA PRO A 10 -17.46 -36.49 -42.93
C PRO A 10 -18.74 -37.40 -42.97
N LEU A 11 -19.88 -37.04 -42.33
CA LEU A 11 -21.28 -37.30 -42.80
C LEU A 11 -22.35 -36.90 -41.76
N GLY A 12 -23.51 -36.44 -42.26
CA GLY A 12 -24.76 -36.25 -41.53
C GLY A 12 -25.98 -36.80 -42.29
N HIS A 13 -27.14 -36.70 -41.62
CA HIS A 13 -28.56 -36.79 -42.07
C HIS A 13 -29.35 -38.13 -42.10
N GLY A 14 -30.63 -37.97 -41.70
CA GLY A 14 -31.83 -38.83 -41.90
C GLY A 14 -32.87 -38.57 -40.79
N ASP A 15 -33.87 -37.67 -40.90
CA ASP A 15 -35.21 -37.68 -41.55
C ASP A 15 -36.37 -38.40 -40.79
N GLY A 16 -37.56 -37.75 -40.73
CA GLY A 16 -38.81 -38.07 -39.96
C GLY A 16 -39.70 -39.21 -40.51
N PRO A 17 -41.05 -39.35 -40.25
CA PRO A 17 -42.11 -38.28 -40.21
C PRO A 17 -43.40 -38.52 -39.32
N ASP A 18 -44.41 -37.62 -39.48
CA ASP A 18 -45.91 -37.68 -39.32
C ASP A 18 -46.70 -37.51 -37.97
N GLY A 19 -47.74 -36.65 -37.98
CA GLY A 19 -48.75 -36.32 -36.91
C GLY A 19 -50.12 -37.05 -37.06
N PRO A 20 -51.33 -36.56 -36.61
CA PRO A 20 -51.77 -35.29 -35.97
C PRO A 20 -52.84 -35.44 -34.81
N ASP A 21 -53.62 -34.37 -34.53
CA ASP A 21 -54.80 -34.15 -33.62
C ASP A 21 -54.49 -33.58 -32.21
N GLY A 22 -55.12 -32.55 -31.63
CA GLY A 22 -56.33 -31.76 -31.91
C GLY A 22 -57.08 -31.49 -30.59
N HIS A 23 -57.51 -30.24 -30.34
CA HIS A 23 -58.21 -29.67 -29.15
C HIS A 23 -57.30 -29.16 -28.01
N GLY A 24 -57.35 -27.93 -27.49
CA GLY A 24 -58.19 -26.75 -27.71
C GLY A 24 -58.31 -25.98 -26.38
N ARG A 25 -58.04 -24.66 -26.37
CA ARG A 25 -58.82 -23.59 -25.69
C ARG A 25 -58.01 -22.32 -25.41
N HIS A 26 -58.58 -21.23 -25.93
CA HIS A 26 -58.70 -19.86 -25.42
C HIS A 26 -57.47 -19.03 -25.04
N GLN A 27 -57.30 -18.01 -25.88
CA GLN A 27 -56.53 -16.80 -25.72
C GLN A 27 -57.45 -15.75 -25.06
N GLU A 28 -57.06 -15.21 -23.91
CA GLU A 28 -57.67 -14.00 -23.34
C GLU A 28 -56.60 -12.98 -22.95
N HIS A 29 -56.96 -11.74 -23.22
CA HIS A 29 -56.15 -10.55 -23.17
C HIS A 29 -55.89 -10.06 -21.74
N ARG A 30 -54.64 -9.64 -21.57
CA ARG A 30 -54.06 -8.68 -20.61
C ARG A 30 -55.04 -7.62 -20.06
N ASP A 31 -55.06 -7.49 -18.73
CA ASP A 31 -55.31 -6.26 -17.97
C ASP A 31 -54.27 -6.15 -16.82
N PRO A 32 -53.85 -4.95 -16.38
CA PRO A 32 -52.70 -4.77 -15.50
C PRO A 32 -53.08 -4.89 -14.01
N GLU A 33 -52.48 -5.83 -13.30
CA GLU A 33 -52.62 -5.97 -11.85
C GLU A 33 -51.78 -4.92 -11.08
N LYS A 34 -52.36 -4.54 -9.94
CA LYS A 34 -51.96 -3.49 -8.98
C LYS A 34 -50.62 -3.81 -8.28
N PRO A 35 -49.96 -2.82 -7.64
CA PRO A 35 -48.76 -3.06 -6.85
C PRO A 35 -49.11 -3.91 -5.61
N GLU A 36 -48.38 -5.00 -5.41
CA GLU A 36 -48.44 -5.84 -4.21
C GLU A 36 -47.92 -5.07 -2.98
N GLU A 37 -48.73 -5.10 -1.92
CA GLU A 37 -48.43 -4.57 -0.59
C GLU A 37 -47.46 -5.52 0.13
N TYR A 38 -46.28 -5.03 0.49
CA TYR A 38 -45.33 -5.78 1.33
C TYR A 38 -45.89 -5.98 2.75
N PRO A 39 -45.75 -7.17 3.36
CA PRO A 39 -46.13 -7.36 4.76
C PRO A 39 -45.15 -6.63 5.69
N ALA A 40 -45.71 -5.86 6.63
CA ALA A 40 -44.96 -5.18 7.67
C ALA A 40 -44.25 -6.19 8.60
N TYR A 41 -42.95 -5.99 8.81
CA TYR A 41 -42.17 -6.71 9.82
C TYR A 41 -42.58 -6.30 11.24
N PRO A 42 -42.52 -7.21 12.23
CA PRO A 42 -42.88 -6.90 13.61
C PRO A 42 -41.81 -6.03 14.28
N ALA A 43 -42.26 -5.03 15.05
CA ALA A 43 -41.42 -4.17 15.87
C ALA A 43 -40.76 -4.96 17.01
N TYR A 44 -39.44 -4.83 17.15
CA TYR A 44 -38.70 -5.27 18.33
C TYR A 44 -38.75 -4.21 19.44
N PRO A 45 -38.70 -4.62 20.73
CA PRO A 45 -38.85 -3.71 21.86
C PRO A 45 -37.59 -2.87 22.11
N GLU A 46 -37.79 -1.60 22.42
CA GLU A 46 -36.76 -0.63 22.77
C GLU A 46 -36.00 -1.04 24.05
N HIS A 47 -34.67 -1.13 23.97
CA HIS A 47 -33.78 -1.17 25.11
C HIS A 47 -33.15 0.22 25.34
N PRO A 48 -33.02 0.70 26.59
CA PRO A 48 -32.58 2.06 26.87
C PRO A 48 -31.05 2.21 26.86
N GLY A 49 -30.57 3.11 26.00
CA GLY A 49 -29.48 4.07 26.25
C GLY A 49 -28.09 3.56 26.63
N HIS A 50 -27.22 3.38 25.64
CA HIS A 50 -25.77 3.60 25.78
C HIS A 50 -25.32 4.65 24.74
N PRO A 51 -24.55 5.69 25.12
CA PRO A 51 -24.14 6.72 24.18
C PRO A 51 -23.06 6.16 23.23
N GLU A 52 -23.37 6.14 21.94
CA GLU A 52 -22.41 5.85 20.88
C GLU A 52 -21.25 6.87 20.94
N ALA A 53 -20.04 6.39 21.14
CA ALA A 53 -18.82 7.18 20.99
C ALA A 53 -18.54 7.37 19.48
N GLY A 54 -19.31 8.27 18.85
CA GLY A 54 -19.07 8.70 17.47
C GLY A 54 -17.77 9.49 17.36
N ILE A 55 -16.95 9.14 16.37
CA ILE A 55 -15.79 9.95 15.97
C ILE A 55 -16.32 11.33 15.54
N PRO A 56 -15.84 12.44 16.11
CA PRO A 56 -16.30 13.77 15.70
C PRO A 56 -16.01 14.00 14.22
N LEU A 57 -17.01 14.46 13.46
CA LEU A 57 -16.78 14.94 12.11
C LEU A 57 -15.73 16.06 12.13
N PRO A 58 -14.86 16.16 11.10
CA PRO A 58 -13.92 17.25 11.00
C PRO A 58 -14.68 18.57 11.07
N ARG A 59 -14.27 19.45 11.98
CA ARG A 59 -14.85 20.78 12.09
C ARG A 59 -14.64 21.50 10.76
N SER A 60 -15.71 22.02 10.17
CA SER A 60 -15.58 23.02 9.13
C SER A 60 -14.73 24.17 9.67
N SER A 61 -13.82 24.68 8.84
CA SER A 61 -13.08 25.88 9.20
C SER A 61 -14.10 26.99 9.46
N VAL A 62 -13.85 27.85 10.45
CA VAL A 62 -14.78 28.95 10.75
C VAL A 62 -14.90 29.89 9.53
N GLU A 63 -13.85 29.93 8.72
CA GLU A 63 -13.72 30.69 7.47
C GLU A 63 -14.70 30.20 6.38
N ASP A 64 -15.02 28.90 6.33
CA ASP A 64 -15.93 28.32 5.31
C ASP A 64 -17.42 28.50 5.62
N THR A 65 -17.78 28.96 6.83
CA THR A 65 -19.18 29.03 7.26
C THR A 65 -19.88 30.35 6.93
N GLY A 66 -19.13 31.35 6.46
CA GLY A 66 -19.65 32.71 6.23
C GLY A 66 -20.18 33.41 7.49
N LEU A 67 -19.97 32.80 8.67
CA LEU A 67 -20.31 33.38 9.96
C LEU A 67 -19.16 34.27 10.44
N PRO A 68 -19.45 35.39 11.13
CA PRO A 68 -18.41 36.22 11.72
C PRO A 68 -17.59 35.38 12.72
N LEU A 69 -16.26 35.53 12.66
CA LEU A 69 -15.35 34.90 13.60
C LEU A 69 -15.80 35.22 15.04
N PRO A 70 -15.88 34.22 15.94
CA PRO A 70 -16.15 34.49 17.35
C PRO A 70 -15.10 35.46 17.88
N GLU A 71 -15.55 36.55 18.50
CA GLU A 71 -14.69 37.52 19.15
C GLU A 71 -13.81 36.76 20.15
N ALA A 72 -12.49 36.78 19.92
CA ALA A 72 -11.55 36.11 20.79
C ALA A 72 -11.70 36.73 22.19
N ALA A 73 -12.40 36.03 23.09
CA ALA A 73 -12.38 36.35 24.50
C ALA A 73 -10.92 36.25 24.94
N ALA A 74 -10.29 37.40 25.07
CA ALA A 74 -8.90 37.57 25.42
C ALA A 74 -8.62 36.90 26.77
N ALA A 75 -8.19 35.64 26.72
CA ALA A 75 -7.45 35.04 27.81
C ALA A 75 -6.14 35.81 27.91
N SER A 76 -6.05 36.61 28.96
CA SER A 76 -5.00 37.56 29.29
C SER A 76 -3.60 36.94 29.27
N LEU A 77 -2.97 36.97 28.10
CA LEU A 77 -1.54 37.23 27.96
C LEU A 77 -1.46 38.56 27.22
N ALA A 78 -1.51 39.65 27.98
CA ALA A 78 -1.25 40.99 27.47
C ALA A 78 0.20 41.06 27.01
N VAL A 79 0.46 40.62 25.78
CA VAL A 79 1.56 41.15 24.99
C VAL A 79 1.20 42.63 24.81
N PRO A 80 2.02 43.58 25.30
CA PRO A 80 1.73 44.99 25.06
C PRO A 80 1.63 45.19 23.56
N VAL A 81 0.49 45.70 23.09
CA VAL A 81 0.36 46.16 21.70
C VAL A 81 1.48 47.18 21.50
N PRO A 82 2.47 46.91 20.62
CA PRO A 82 3.55 47.86 20.40
C PRO A 82 2.92 49.18 19.97
N ALA A 83 3.40 50.28 20.55
CA ALA A 83 2.93 51.61 20.18
C ALA A 83 3.09 51.79 18.65
N PRO A 84 2.12 52.42 17.96
CA PRO A 84 2.18 52.58 16.51
C PRO A 84 3.50 53.26 16.13
N LEU A 85 4.19 52.68 15.15
CA LEU A 85 5.45 53.19 14.66
C LEU A 85 5.20 54.50 13.88
N VAL A 86 5.27 55.63 14.56
CA VAL A 86 5.08 56.95 13.94
C VAL A 86 6.37 57.38 13.26
N LEU A 87 6.40 57.27 11.93
CA LEU A 87 7.52 57.71 11.11
C LEU A 87 7.18 59.02 10.38
N GLU A 88 8.19 59.86 10.19
CA GLU A 88 8.01 61.06 9.38
C GLU A 88 7.74 60.70 7.92
N HIS A 89 6.93 61.52 7.23
CA HIS A 89 6.59 61.34 5.82
C HIS A 89 7.79 61.05 4.91
N ARG A 90 8.94 61.70 5.15
CA ARG A 90 10.16 61.50 4.38
C ARG A 90 10.71 60.07 4.51
N VAL A 91 10.63 59.49 5.71
CA VAL A 91 11.07 58.12 5.99
C VAL A 91 10.12 57.13 5.33
N LEU A 92 8.81 57.32 5.50
CA LEU A 92 7.78 56.50 4.86
C LEU A 92 7.90 56.50 3.33
N LYS A 93 8.12 57.68 2.74
CA LYS A 93 8.38 57.82 1.30
C LYS A 93 9.62 57.04 0.85
N SER A 94 10.66 56.95 1.68
CA SER A 94 11.87 56.18 1.35
C SER A 94 11.65 54.66 1.44
N LEU A 95 10.66 54.20 2.22
CA LEU A 95 10.31 52.78 2.37
C LEU A 95 9.44 52.25 1.22
N LEU A 96 8.85 53.11 0.38
CA LEU A 96 7.96 52.70 -0.72
C LEU A 96 8.57 51.62 -1.64
N GLY A 97 9.87 51.71 -1.92
CA GLY A 97 10.58 50.70 -2.72
C GLY A 97 10.73 49.36 -2.01
N ALA A 98 11.07 49.36 -0.71
CA ALA A 98 11.18 48.15 0.09
C ALA A 98 9.80 47.50 0.31
N TRP A 99 8.77 48.30 0.52
CA TRP A 99 7.39 47.82 0.64
C TRP A 99 6.86 47.24 -0.67
N ALA A 100 7.19 47.86 -1.81
CA ALA A 100 6.83 47.31 -3.13
C ALA A 100 7.46 45.93 -3.39
N LEU A 101 8.58 45.62 -2.74
CA LEU A 101 9.28 44.32 -2.77
C LEU A 101 8.91 43.39 -1.61
N ALA A 102 7.91 43.73 -0.78
CA ALA A 102 7.54 42.99 0.43
C ALA A 102 8.71 42.75 1.41
N ALA A 103 9.65 43.69 1.48
CA ALA A 103 10.86 43.62 2.30
C ALA A 103 10.79 44.46 3.59
N CYS A 104 9.65 45.10 3.87
CA CYS A 104 9.41 45.82 5.12
C CYS A 104 9.05 44.87 6.26
N SER A 105 9.37 45.26 7.48
CA SER A 105 8.83 44.60 8.68
C SER A 105 7.31 44.80 8.80
N ALA A 106 6.66 44.03 9.67
CA ALA A 106 5.20 44.16 9.91
C ALA A 106 4.81 45.56 10.41
N ASP A 107 5.61 46.14 11.30
CA ASP A 107 5.35 47.47 11.87
C ASP A 107 5.51 48.59 10.82
N GLU A 108 6.55 48.50 9.98
CA GLU A 108 6.76 49.44 8.86
C GLU A 108 5.68 49.31 7.80
N THR A 109 5.23 48.09 7.51
CA THR A 109 4.15 47.82 6.54
C THR A 109 2.86 48.47 7.00
N THR A 110 2.51 48.30 8.28
CA THR A 110 1.31 48.90 8.88
C THR A 110 1.37 50.43 8.83
N ALA A 111 2.48 51.02 9.29
CA ALA A 111 2.67 52.47 9.28
C ALA A 111 2.64 53.08 7.87
N LEU A 112 3.14 52.33 6.88
CA LEU A 112 3.12 52.78 5.49
C LEU A 112 1.72 52.65 4.88
N GLU A 113 0.99 51.57 5.13
CA GLU A 113 -0.38 51.40 4.63
C GLU A 113 -1.34 52.47 5.17
N GLU A 114 -1.22 52.82 6.45
CA GLU A 114 -1.93 53.96 7.03
C GLU A 114 -1.56 55.27 6.28
N HIS A 115 -0.28 55.50 6.05
CA HIS A 115 0.20 56.68 5.31
C HIS A 115 -0.28 56.75 3.85
N LEU A 116 -0.33 55.61 3.15
CA LEU A 116 -0.84 55.53 1.77
C LEU A 116 -2.33 55.89 1.69
N GLY A 117 -3.11 55.63 2.74
CA GLY A 117 -4.50 56.06 2.86
C GLY A 117 -4.67 57.58 2.96
N GLU A 118 -3.66 58.29 3.49
CA GLU A 118 -3.71 59.73 3.74
C GLU A 118 -2.95 60.57 2.68
N CYS A 119 -1.98 59.97 1.96
CA CYS A 119 -1.12 60.68 1.02
C CYS A 119 -1.22 60.13 -0.41
N GLY A 120 -2.04 60.77 -1.24
CA GLY A 120 -2.24 60.38 -2.65
C GLY A 120 -0.96 60.33 -3.48
N ALA A 121 0.01 61.23 -3.25
CA ALA A 121 1.28 61.22 -3.98
C ALA A 121 2.16 59.99 -3.66
N CYS A 122 2.12 59.51 -2.41
CA CYS A 122 2.80 58.26 -2.04
C CYS A 122 2.03 57.03 -2.53
N ALA A 123 0.69 57.07 -2.56
CA ALA A 123 -0.13 56.01 -3.12
C ALA A 123 0.11 55.82 -4.63
N ASP A 124 0.16 56.92 -5.39
CA ASP A 124 0.47 56.89 -6.83
C ASP A 124 1.88 56.31 -7.08
N GLU A 125 2.85 56.70 -6.25
CA GLU A 125 4.21 56.18 -6.34
C GLU A 125 4.30 54.70 -5.95
N ALA A 126 3.59 54.28 -4.90
CA ALA A 126 3.48 52.88 -4.49
C ALA A 126 2.89 51.99 -5.61
N LEU A 127 1.84 52.47 -6.29
CA LEU A 127 1.24 51.80 -7.44
C LEU A 127 2.21 51.68 -8.61
N ARG A 128 2.94 52.77 -8.94
CA ARG A 128 3.99 52.74 -9.98
C ARG A 128 5.09 51.75 -9.64
N LEU A 129 5.57 51.75 -8.40
CA LEU A 129 6.64 50.85 -7.95
C LEU A 129 6.17 49.39 -7.97
N ARG A 130 4.95 49.07 -7.51
CA ARG A 130 4.41 47.70 -7.64
C ARG A 130 4.24 47.27 -9.09
N GLY A 131 3.80 48.17 -9.97
CA GLY A 131 3.76 47.93 -11.41
C GLY A 131 5.15 47.62 -11.99
N ALA A 132 6.18 48.35 -11.57
CA ALA A 132 7.57 48.12 -11.98
C ALA A 132 8.14 46.80 -11.43
N VAL A 133 7.87 46.47 -10.16
CA VAL A 133 8.25 45.17 -9.57
C VAL A 133 7.62 44.02 -10.34
N GLY A 134 6.35 44.14 -10.74
CA GLY A 134 5.68 43.14 -11.57
C GLY A 134 6.32 42.92 -12.95
N LEU A 135 7.06 43.90 -13.48
CA LEU A 135 7.83 43.77 -14.73
C LEU A 135 9.23 43.18 -14.51
N LEU A 136 9.76 43.25 -13.28
CA LEU A 136 11.07 42.72 -12.90
C LEU A 136 10.99 41.26 -12.41
N HIS A 137 9.83 40.84 -11.92
CA HIS A 137 9.61 39.46 -11.50
C HIS A 137 9.36 38.57 -12.73
N PRO A 138 10.16 37.52 -12.97
CA PRO A 138 9.73 36.47 -13.86
C PRO A 138 8.41 35.88 -13.33
N ALA A 139 7.51 35.48 -14.24
CA ALA A 139 6.28 34.79 -13.85
C ALA A 139 6.66 33.50 -13.10
N GLU A 140 6.50 33.52 -11.78
CA GLU A 140 6.71 32.34 -10.95
C GLU A 140 5.50 31.41 -11.10
N SER A 141 5.76 30.10 -11.10
CA SER A 141 4.65 29.14 -11.08
C SER A 141 3.86 29.29 -9.79
N LEU A 142 2.53 29.25 -9.89
CA LEU A 142 1.64 29.14 -8.73
C LEU A 142 1.64 27.72 -8.14
N ASP A 143 2.35 26.79 -8.78
CA ASP A 143 2.51 25.44 -8.27
C ASP A 143 3.30 25.47 -6.97
N LEU A 144 2.68 24.95 -5.91
CA LEU A 144 3.36 24.75 -4.65
C LEU A 144 4.50 23.75 -4.85
N ASP A 145 5.63 23.99 -4.19
CA ASP A 145 6.70 22.99 -4.08
C ASP A 145 6.09 21.65 -3.64
N PRO A 146 6.25 20.56 -4.41
CA PRO A 146 5.69 19.25 -4.05
C PRO A 146 6.12 18.75 -2.67
N THR A 147 7.27 19.22 -2.17
CA THR A 147 7.79 18.89 -0.83
C THR A 147 7.14 19.70 0.29
N LEU A 148 6.41 20.79 -0.02
CA LEU A 148 5.83 21.70 0.97
C LEU A 148 4.93 20.95 1.95
N ARG A 149 4.03 20.10 1.44
CA ARG A 149 3.14 19.29 2.29
C ARG A 149 3.95 18.44 3.26
N THR A 150 4.96 17.73 2.77
CA THR A 150 5.83 16.87 3.59
C THR A 150 6.58 17.69 4.65
N ARG A 151 7.14 18.85 4.28
CA ARG A 151 7.84 19.75 5.21
C ARG A 151 6.92 20.32 6.28
N VAL A 152 5.70 20.73 5.91
CA VAL A 152 4.70 21.24 6.84
C VAL A 152 4.24 20.13 7.81
N LEU A 153 3.92 18.94 7.29
CA LEU A 153 3.53 17.81 8.13
C LEU A 153 4.66 17.38 9.08
N ALA A 154 5.90 17.31 8.59
CA ALA A 154 7.07 17.03 9.43
C ALA A 154 7.20 18.07 10.56
N GLY A 155 7.17 19.37 10.22
CA GLY A 155 7.23 20.42 11.25
C GLY A 155 6.03 20.41 12.22
N CYS A 156 4.85 19.97 11.78
CA CYS A 156 3.71 19.77 12.67
C CYS A 156 3.91 18.59 13.62
N LEU A 157 4.45 17.47 13.14
CA LEU A 157 4.75 16.28 13.94
C LEU A 157 5.92 16.50 14.90
N ASP A 158 6.94 17.28 14.51
CA ASP A 158 8.03 17.68 15.40
C ASP A 158 7.52 18.53 16.57
N ARG A 159 6.58 19.45 16.30
CA ARG A 159 5.95 20.28 17.33
C ARG A 159 4.97 19.50 18.21
N ARG A 160 4.30 18.51 17.64
CA ARG A 160 3.30 17.69 18.33
C ARG A 160 3.51 16.22 17.96
N PRO A 161 4.44 15.53 18.64
CA PRO A 161 4.69 14.11 18.36
C PRO A 161 3.45 13.26 18.66
N PRO A 162 3.26 12.15 17.94
CA PRO A 162 2.17 11.22 18.24
C PRO A 162 2.33 10.68 19.65
N ARG A 163 1.22 10.62 20.42
CA ARG A 163 1.26 10.10 21.79
C ARG A 163 1.72 8.64 21.85
N ILE A 164 1.39 7.89 20.80
CA ILE A 164 1.76 6.49 20.61
C ILE A 164 2.28 6.40 19.18
N PRO A 165 3.61 6.37 18.98
CA PRO A 165 4.19 6.24 17.65
C PRO A 165 4.00 4.82 17.11
N VAL A 166 3.89 4.71 15.78
CA VAL A 166 3.99 3.41 15.10
C VAL A 166 5.46 2.96 15.16
N PRO A 167 5.75 1.70 15.54
CA PRO A 167 7.11 1.19 15.55
C PRO A 167 7.74 1.26 14.16
N GLU A 168 9.03 1.57 14.11
CA GLU A 168 9.70 1.81 12.83
C GLU A 168 9.61 0.59 11.89
N TRP A 169 9.69 -0.63 12.43
CA TRP A 169 9.57 -1.88 11.68
C TRP A 169 8.15 -2.15 11.15
N ALA A 170 7.13 -1.55 11.75
CA ALA A 170 5.73 -1.65 11.31
C ALA A 170 5.32 -0.53 10.33
N ALA A 171 6.12 0.53 10.22
CA ALA A 171 5.81 1.70 9.38
C ALA A 171 5.56 1.37 7.89
N PRO A 172 6.24 0.40 7.25
CA PRO A 172 5.91 0.01 5.88
C PRO A 172 4.49 -0.56 5.75
N TYR A 173 4.03 -1.39 6.68
CA TYR A 173 2.68 -1.96 6.64
C TYR A 173 1.61 -0.89 6.84
N ASP A 174 1.80 0.01 7.81
CA ASP A 174 0.91 1.15 8.03
C ASP A 174 0.80 2.04 6.78
N ALA A 175 1.94 2.36 6.15
CA ALA A 175 1.97 3.18 4.96
C ALA A 175 1.30 2.51 3.74
N GLU A 176 1.64 1.25 3.44
CA GLU A 176 1.11 0.60 2.23
C GLU A 176 -0.37 0.21 2.38
N SER A 177 -0.84 -0.17 3.58
CA SER A 177 -2.27 -0.38 3.82
C SER A 177 -3.06 0.94 3.72
N ALA A 178 -2.53 2.05 4.23
CA ALA A 178 -3.16 3.36 4.08
C ALA A 178 -3.21 3.84 2.62
N ARG A 179 -2.15 3.58 1.83
CA ARG A 179 -2.13 3.92 0.40
C ARG A 179 -3.13 3.09 -0.41
N LEU A 180 -3.24 1.79 -0.11
CA LEU A 180 -4.27 0.94 -0.71
C LEU A 180 -5.67 1.42 -0.31
N ASP A 181 -5.91 1.76 0.96
CA ASP A 181 -7.22 2.29 1.39
C ASP A 181 -7.58 3.61 0.68
N ALA A 182 -6.60 4.46 0.38
CA ALA A 182 -6.81 5.68 -0.40
C ALA A 182 -7.25 5.37 -1.85
N LEU A 183 -6.60 4.41 -2.51
CA LEU A 183 -7.06 3.92 -3.83
C LEU A 183 -8.50 3.40 -3.73
N LEU A 184 -8.79 2.53 -2.76
CA LEU A 184 -10.11 1.90 -2.59
C LEU A 184 -11.22 2.90 -2.24
N GLN A 185 -10.86 4.05 -1.67
CA GLN A 185 -11.77 5.14 -1.38
C GLN A 185 -12.16 5.92 -2.64
N ASP A 186 -11.27 6.02 -3.62
CA ASP A 186 -11.46 6.80 -4.85
C ASP A 186 -12.25 6.03 -5.92
N ILE A 187 -12.07 4.71 -5.99
CA ILE A 187 -12.77 3.87 -6.98
C ILE A 187 -14.28 3.77 -6.70
N GLY A 188 -15.06 3.74 -7.79
CA GLY A 188 -16.51 3.62 -7.82
C GLY A 188 -17.02 2.20 -7.52
N GLY A 189 -18.31 2.08 -7.24
CA GLY A 189 -18.93 0.81 -6.82
C GLY A 189 -18.79 -0.33 -7.85
N ALA A 190 -18.81 -0.03 -9.15
CA ALA A 190 -18.68 -1.02 -10.22
C ALA A 190 -17.26 -1.59 -10.33
N GLU A 191 -16.24 -0.78 -10.02
CA GLU A 191 -14.82 -1.15 -10.12
C GLU A 191 -14.42 -2.21 -9.09
N TRP A 192 -15.18 -2.35 -8.00
CA TRP A 192 -15.02 -3.47 -7.05
C TRP A 192 -15.23 -4.84 -7.69
N HIS A 193 -15.83 -4.91 -8.89
CA HIS A 193 -16.07 -6.14 -9.64
C HIS A 193 -15.17 -6.24 -10.88
N ALA A 194 -14.26 -5.29 -11.09
CA ALA A 194 -13.28 -5.34 -12.16
C ALA A 194 -12.42 -6.61 -12.02
N PRO A 195 -12.15 -7.33 -13.12
CA PRO A 195 -11.44 -8.60 -13.08
C PRO A 195 -9.96 -8.37 -12.76
N VAL A 196 -9.46 -9.08 -11.74
CA VAL A 196 -8.03 -9.11 -11.39
C VAL A 196 -7.49 -10.52 -11.60
N ARG A 197 -6.22 -10.63 -11.95
CA ARG A 197 -5.51 -11.91 -12.04
C ARG A 197 -4.36 -11.90 -11.04
N LEU A 198 -4.54 -12.62 -9.93
CA LEU A 198 -3.44 -12.91 -9.02
C LEU A 198 -2.44 -13.83 -9.72
N ARG A 199 -1.16 -13.53 -9.59
CA ARG A 199 -0.05 -14.28 -10.19
C ARG A 199 0.94 -14.67 -9.10
N TRP A 200 1.52 -15.84 -9.24
CA TRP A 200 2.62 -16.32 -8.41
C TRP A 200 3.39 -17.41 -9.18
N PHE A 201 4.49 -17.87 -8.63
CA PHE A 201 5.34 -18.90 -9.23
C PHE A 201 5.23 -20.20 -8.43
N ASP A 202 4.77 -21.27 -9.07
CA ASP A 202 4.62 -22.58 -8.44
C ASP A 202 5.74 -23.51 -8.90
N GLY A 203 6.89 -23.46 -8.21
CA GLY A 203 8.01 -24.39 -8.38
C GLY A 203 8.75 -24.31 -9.72
N ASP A 204 8.10 -24.58 -10.83
CA ASP A 204 8.67 -24.58 -12.18
C ASP A 204 7.93 -23.67 -13.17
N ALA A 205 6.72 -23.20 -12.84
CA ALA A 205 5.90 -22.43 -13.77
C ALA A 205 5.14 -21.26 -13.10
N PRO A 206 4.97 -20.14 -13.84
CA PRO A 206 4.02 -19.10 -13.45
C PRO A 206 2.59 -19.65 -13.39
N THR A 207 1.90 -19.36 -12.30
CA THR A 207 0.51 -19.76 -12.04
C THR A 207 -0.34 -18.52 -11.81
N SER A 208 -1.66 -18.63 -12.02
CA SER A 208 -2.56 -17.52 -11.75
C SER A 208 -3.97 -17.94 -11.31
N ARG A 209 -4.65 -17.03 -10.63
CA ARG A 209 -6.05 -17.15 -10.22
C ARG A 209 -6.84 -15.92 -10.64
N ARG A 210 -7.97 -16.12 -11.31
CA ARG A 210 -8.91 -15.04 -11.63
C ARG A 210 -9.75 -14.70 -10.41
N THR A 211 -9.92 -13.42 -10.15
CA THR A 211 -10.74 -12.87 -9.07
C THR A 211 -11.25 -11.48 -9.47
N THR A 212 -11.76 -10.71 -8.51
CA THR A 212 -12.15 -9.30 -8.66
C THR A 212 -11.37 -8.42 -7.69
N VAL A 213 -11.44 -7.10 -7.82
CA VAL A 213 -10.90 -6.16 -6.81
C VAL A 213 -11.37 -6.51 -5.40
N ALA A 214 -12.67 -6.77 -5.21
CA ALA A 214 -13.19 -7.22 -3.91
C ALA A 214 -12.60 -8.56 -3.47
N GLY A 215 -12.35 -9.47 -4.40
CA GLY A 215 -11.71 -10.76 -4.12
C GLY A 215 -10.24 -10.61 -3.70
N VAL A 216 -9.50 -9.63 -4.23
CA VAL A 216 -8.14 -9.29 -3.78
C VAL A 216 -8.15 -8.77 -2.34
N ILE A 217 -9.09 -7.88 -2.00
CA ILE A 217 -9.19 -7.37 -0.61
C ILE A 217 -9.63 -8.49 0.35
N ALA A 218 -10.50 -9.41 -0.10
CA ALA A 218 -10.83 -10.61 0.65
C ALA A 218 -9.61 -11.52 0.88
N HIS A 219 -8.74 -11.66 -0.12
CA HIS A 219 -7.47 -12.36 0.00
C HIS A 219 -6.58 -11.69 1.07
N LEU A 220 -6.34 -10.38 0.96
CA LEU A 220 -5.54 -9.63 1.94
C LEU A 220 -6.09 -9.76 3.36
N LEU A 221 -7.39 -9.54 3.57
CA LEU A 221 -8.09 -9.74 4.85
C LEU A 221 -7.84 -11.15 5.40
N SER A 222 -7.96 -12.17 4.55
CA SER A 222 -7.80 -13.55 4.97
C SER A 222 -6.38 -13.84 5.44
N VAL A 223 -5.37 -13.38 4.70
CA VAL A 223 -3.97 -13.67 5.00
C VAL A 223 -3.41 -12.79 6.12
N ASP A 224 -3.79 -11.50 6.18
CA ASP A 224 -3.46 -10.60 7.30
C ASP A 224 -4.00 -11.13 8.63
N GLY A 225 -5.06 -11.95 8.58
CA GLY A 225 -5.56 -12.73 9.72
C GLY A 225 -4.51 -13.62 10.40
N LEU A 226 -3.45 -14.07 9.70
CA LEU A 226 -2.32 -14.78 10.32
C LEU A 226 -1.61 -13.90 11.37
N VAL A 227 -1.35 -12.65 11.01
CA VAL A 227 -0.74 -11.66 11.91
C VAL A 227 -1.71 -11.26 13.01
N ALA A 228 -3.00 -11.06 12.66
CA ALA A 228 -4.03 -10.74 13.64
C ALA A 228 -4.10 -11.81 14.75
N VAL A 229 -4.18 -13.09 14.38
CA VAL A 229 -4.23 -14.22 15.33
C VAL A 229 -2.96 -14.31 16.17
N ALA A 230 -1.78 -14.11 15.58
CA ALA A 230 -0.52 -14.11 16.32
C ALA A 230 -0.48 -12.99 17.38
N LEU A 231 -1.12 -11.85 17.11
CA LEU A 231 -1.28 -10.72 18.03
C LEU A 231 -2.43 -10.90 19.04
N GLY A 232 -3.19 -12.01 18.97
CA GLY A 232 -4.35 -12.27 19.83
C GLY A 232 -5.60 -11.49 19.45
N LEU A 233 -5.69 -11.02 18.19
CA LEU A 233 -6.88 -10.41 17.61
C LEU A 233 -7.78 -11.48 16.97
N ASP A 234 -9.01 -11.09 16.64
CA ASP A 234 -9.98 -11.99 16.01
C ASP A 234 -9.54 -12.48 14.62
N ASP A 235 -9.77 -13.76 14.33
CA ASP A 235 -9.56 -14.33 13.00
C ASP A 235 -10.75 -13.97 12.08
N PRO A 236 -10.53 -13.31 10.92
CA PRO A 236 -11.61 -13.02 9.97
C PRO A 236 -12.26 -14.28 9.37
N LEU A 237 -11.63 -15.45 9.47
CA LEU A 237 -12.22 -16.74 9.09
C LEU A 237 -13.11 -17.33 10.20
N GLY A 238 -13.08 -16.79 11.42
CA GLY A 238 -13.78 -17.36 12.58
C GLY A 238 -13.50 -18.85 12.74
N ASP A 239 -14.56 -19.64 12.98
CA ASP A 239 -14.47 -21.10 13.17
C ASP A 239 -14.00 -21.87 11.92
N ALA A 240 -14.02 -21.25 10.73
CA ALA A 240 -13.49 -21.85 9.51
C ALA A 240 -11.95 -21.74 9.43
N GLY A 241 -11.35 -20.89 10.26
CA GLY A 241 -9.90 -20.82 10.42
C GLY A 241 -9.37 -22.10 11.07
N SER A 242 -8.23 -22.60 10.60
CA SER A 242 -7.53 -23.70 11.24
C SER A 242 -6.07 -23.29 11.50
N PRO A 243 -5.50 -23.70 12.65
CA PRO A 243 -4.10 -23.43 12.95
C PRO A 243 -3.19 -23.98 11.84
N GLY A 244 -2.20 -23.18 11.42
CA GLY A 244 -1.21 -23.60 10.43
C GLY A 244 -1.70 -23.66 8.98
N GLN A 245 -2.88 -23.12 8.65
CA GLN A 245 -3.27 -22.95 7.25
C GLN A 245 -2.29 -22.03 6.51
N THR A 246 -1.96 -22.39 5.27
CA THR A 246 -1.16 -21.55 4.37
C THR A 246 -1.97 -20.31 3.93
N PRO A 247 -1.30 -19.23 3.48
CA PRO A 247 -1.97 -18.08 2.84
C PRO A 247 -3.02 -18.49 1.80
N GLN A 248 -2.64 -19.32 0.83
CA GLN A 248 -3.55 -19.89 -0.17
C GLN A 248 -4.73 -20.64 0.46
N GLY A 249 -4.48 -21.46 1.48
CA GLY A 249 -5.52 -22.21 2.19
C GLY A 249 -6.56 -21.29 2.83
N ARG A 250 -6.11 -20.19 3.45
CA ARG A 250 -6.98 -19.18 4.08
C ARG A 250 -7.81 -18.43 3.05
N THR A 251 -7.16 -17.97 1.98
CA THR A 251 -7.82 -17.29 0.85
C THR A 251 -8.94 -18.15 0.25
N GLU A 252 -8.64 -19.40 -0.07
CA GLU A 252 -9.61 -20.32 -0.67
C GLU A 252 -10.73 -20.70 0.32
N THR A 253 -10.43 -20.77 1.62
CA THR A 253 -11.46 -20.98 2.66
C THR A 253 -12.43 -19.80 2.73
N TYR A 254 -11.93 -18.56 2.73
CA TYR A 254 -12.77 -17.36 2.72
C TYR A 254 -13.67 -17.31 1.48
N TRP A 255 -13.09 -17.52 0.29
CA TRP A 255 -13.84 -17.47 -0.95
C TRP A 255 -14.90 -18.58 -1.05
N ARG A 256 -14.61 -19.80 -0.55
CA ARG A 256 -15.60 -20.89 -0.51
C ARG A 256 -16.73 -20.64 0.50
N ALA A 257 -16.45 -19.97 1.61
CA ALA A 257 -17.46 -19.66 2.62
C ALA A 257 -18.47 -18.61 2.13
N SER A 258 -18.10 -17.81 1.13
CA SER A 258 -18.93 -16.74 0.60
C SER A 258 -19.97 -17.28 -0.40
N HIS A 259 -21.26 -17.20 -0.07
CA HIS A 259 -22.34 -17.64 -0.99
C HIS A 259 -22.43 -16.77 -2.25
N PHE A 260 -22.07 -15.49 -2.12
CA PHE A 260 -21.95 -14.54 -3.23
C PHE A 260 -20.50 -14.06 -3.33
N PRO A 261 -20.03 -13.67 -4.53
CA PRO A 261 -18.72 -13.05 -4.68
C PRO A 261 -18.55 -11.85 -3.72
N PRO A 262 -17.36 -11.65 -3.14
CA PRO A 262 -17.08 -10.46 -2.33
C PRO A 262 -17.44 -9.17 -3.06
N THR A 263 -17.91 -8.18 -2.29
CA THR A 263 -18.25 -6.85 -2.81
C THR A 263 -17.49 -5.78 -2.03
N ARG A 264 -17.76 -4.49 -2.27
CA ARG A 264 -17.22 -3.36 -1.51
C ARG A 264 -17.35 -3.49 0.02
N SER A 265 -18.30 -4.30 0.50
CA SER A 265 -18.48 -4.56 1.94
C SER A 265 -17.22 -5.12 2.62
N VAL A 266 -16.31 -5.77 1.90
CA VAL A 266 -15.06 -6.33 2.46
C VAL A 266 -14.08 -5.26 2.93
N ARG A 267 -14.18 -4.03 2.40
CA ARG A 267 -13.27 -2.92 2.76
C ARG A 267 -13.31 -2.58 4.25
N GLY A 268 -14.51 -2.55 4.84
CA GLY A 268 -14.70 -2.19 6.25
C GLY A 268 -13.93 -3.12 7.20
N PRO A 269 -14.19 -4.44 7.14
CA PRO A 269 -13.45 -5.44 7.92
C PRO A 269 -11.94 -5.43 7.68
N TRP A 270 -11.49 -5.37 6.41
CA TRP A 270 -10.07 -5.29 6.08
C TRP A 270 -9.40 -4.07 6.71
N ARG A 271 -9.97 -2.88 6.52
CA ARG A 271 -9.44 -1.63 7.08
C ARG A 271 -9.41 -1.64 8.61
N ALA A 272 -10.45 -2.19 9.24
CA ALA A 272 -10.50 -2.33 10.69
C ALA A 272 -9.38 -3.24 11.20
N GLN A 273 -9.18 -4.41 10.58
CA GLN A 273 -8.12 -5.33 10.93
C GLN A 273 -6.72 -4.70 10.77
N SER A 274 -6.45 -4.02 9.65
CA SER A 274 -5.15 -3.36 9.45
C SER A 274 -4.88 -2.31 10.54
N HIS A 275 -5.89 -1.51 10.90
CA HIS A 275 -5.76 -0.56 12.00
C HIS A 275 -5.54 -1.23 13.36
N ASP A 276 -6.25 -2.33 13.66
CA ASP A 276 -6.11 -3.04 14.93
C ASP A 276 -4.75 -3.71 15.05
N ILE A 277 -4.19 -4.24 13.96
CA ILE A 277 -2.82 -4.75 13.89
C ILE A 277 -1.83 -3.62 14.24
N VAL A 278 -1.88 -2.49 13.51
CA VAL A 278 -0.96 -1.36 13.71
C VAL A 278 -1.08 -0.80 15.13
N ARG A 279 -2.32 -0.63 15.60
CA ARG A 279 -2.61 -0.18 16.96
C ARG A 279 -1.98 -1.11 18.00
N THR A 280 -2.19 -2.41 17.86
CA THR A 280 -1.69 -3.41 18.82
C THR A 280 -0.17 -3.39 18.91
N VAL A 281 0.54 -3.43 17.78
CA VAL A 281 2.02 -3.40 17.79
C VAL A 281 2.59 -2.09 18.34
N SER A 282 1.87 -0.97 18.16
CA SER A 282 2.25 0.33 18.73
C SER A 282 2.17 0.38 20.26
N PHE A 283 1.31 -0.44 20.88
CA PHE A 283 1.26 -0.57 22.34
C PHE A 283 2.26 -1.60 22.89
N VAL A 284 2.66 -2.60 22.10
CA VAL A 284 3.64 -3.62 22.52
C VAL A 284 5.04 -3.02 22.64
N ASP A 285 5.41 -2.10 21.75
CA ASP A 285 6.74 -1.44 21.75
C ASP A 285 6.79 -0.16 22.61
N GLY A 286 5.63 0.51 22.78
CA GLY A 286 5.50 1.73 23.60
C GLY A 286 5.63 1.53 25.12
N GLY A 287 5.75 0.29 25.59
CA GLY A 287 5.99 -0.07 26.99
C GLY A 287 7.46 -0.02 27.38
N GLY A 288 8.06 1.17 27.39
CA GLY A 288 9.45 1.36 27.79
C GLY A 288 9.77 0.78 29.19
N SER A 289 10.81 -0.06 29.24
CA SER A 289 11.55 -0.49 30.45
C SER A 289 10.83 -1.40 31.45
N SER A 290 10.80 -2.71 31.19
CA SER A 290 11.13 -3.79 32.16
C SER A 290 10.69 -5.17 31.65
N ARG A 291 11.64 -5.92 31.07
CA ARG A 291 11.97 -7.32 31.40
C ARG A 291 12.94 -7.86 30.36
N SER A 292 14.22 -7.89 30.74
CA SER A 292 15.33 -8.55 30.05
C SER A 292 15.72 -7.96 28.69
N GLY A 293 17.02 -7.73 28.52
CA GLY A 293 17.58 -7.28 27.25
C GLY A 293 17.33 -8.28 26.13
N LYS A 294 17.38 -7.76 24.90
CA LYS A 294 17.41 -8.45 23.60
C LYS A 294 16.10 -8.94 22.98
N ASP A 295 14.99 -9.04 23.72
CA ASP A 295 13.77 -9.72 23.22
C ASP A 295 12.51 -8.83 23.23
N GLY A 296 12.61 -7.56 22.83
CA GLY A 296 11.44 -6.71 22.60
C GLY A 296 10.76 -7.09 21.29
N SER A 297 9.58 -7.71 21.32
CA SER A 297 8.80 -8.22 20.16
C SER A 297 9.49 -9.26 19.23
N GLY A 298 10.81 -9.39 19.27
CA GLY A 298 11.61 -10.27 18.40
C GLY A 298 11.43 -11.77 18.61
N GLY A 299 10.62 -12.19 19.59
CA GLY A 299 10.34 -13.61 19.87
C GLY A 299 9.00 -14.11 19.34
N LEU A 300 8.06 -13.23 18.97
CA LEU A 300 6.77 -13.67 18.45
C LEU A 300 6.92 -14.03 16.97
N THR A 301 6.60 -15.27 16.62
CA THR A 301 6.59 -15.75 15.24
C THR A 301 5.16 -15.86 14.72
N VAL A 302 5.01 -15.67 13.40
CA VAL A 302 3.75 -15.85 12.68
C VAL A 302 3.92 -17.08 11.78
N PRO A 303 3.09 -18.12 11.97
CA PRO A 303 3.13 -19.30 11.12
C PRO A 303 2.44 -19.04 9.78
N TYR A 304 3.15 -19.31 8.68
CA TYR A 304 2.65 -19.26 7.30
C TYR A 304 2.32 -20.67 6.75
N GLY A 305 2.18 -21.64 7.66
CA GLY A 305 1.98 -23.05 7.36
C GLY A 305 3.30 -23.80 7.12
N GLY A 306 3.98 -23.51 6.01
CA GLY A 306 5.24 -24.19 5.63
C GLY A 306 6.50 -23.64 6.30
N PHE A 307 6.43 -22.42 6.81
CA PHE A 307 7.52 -21.70 7.47
C PHE A 307 6.95 -20.70 8.49
N GLU A 308 7.83 -20.09 9.27
CA GLU A 308 7.46 -19.03 10.21
C GLU A 308 8.36 -17.81 9.99
N LEU A 309 7.79 -16.61 10.21
CA LEU A 309 8.53 -15.36 10.20
C LEU A 309 8.44 -14.70 11.58
N PRO A 310 9.48 -13.98 12.04
CA PRO A 310 9.32 -13.01 13.12
C PRO A 310 8.16 -12.05 12.82
N LEU A 311 7.46 -11.57 13.84
CA LEU A 311 6.35 -10.62 13.65
C LEU A 311 6.76 -9.40 12.82
N SER A 312 7.96 -8.87 13.05
CA SER A 312 8.49 -7.73 12.29
C SER A 312 8.64 -8.03 10.81
N ASP A 313 9.17 -9.19 10.48
CA ASP A 313 9.35 -9.66 9.10
C ASP A 313 7.98 -9.99 8.47
N SER A 314 7.04 -10.48 9.27
CA SER A 314 5.66 -10.74 8.82
C SER A 314 4.98 -9.43 8.42
N LEU A 315 5.13 -8.33 9.17
CA LEU A 315 4.58 -7.04 8.75
C LEU A 315 5.26 -6.48 7.50
N LEU A 316 6.57 -6.70 7.32
CA LEU A 316 7.26 -6.34 6.08
C LEU A 316 6.74 -7.15 4.88
N ASP A 317 6.54 -8.45 5.07
CA ASP A 317 5.88 -9.32 4.09
C ASP A 317 4.47 -8.83 3.76
N ARG A 318 3.63 -8.55 4.77
CA ARG A 318 2.27 -8.03 4.54
C ARG A 318 2.28 -6.66 3.85
N ALA A 319 3.28 -5.81 4.13
CA ALA A 319 3.44 -4.53 3.44
C ALA A 319 3.77 -4.72 1.96
N PHE A 320 4.64 -5.69 1.63
CA PHE A 320 4.96 -6.06 0.25
C PHE A 320 3.70 -6.55 -0.48
N GLU A 321 2.94 -7.46 0.13
CA GLU A 321 1.70 -8.00 -0.42
C GLU A 321 0.62 -6.91 -0.61
N CYS A 322 0.49 -5.97 0.34
CA CYS A 322 -0.41 -4.81 0.17
C CYS A 322 -0.01 -3.96 -1.04
N TRP A 323 1.28 -3.70 -1.24
CA TRP A 323 1.75 -2.90 -2.39
C TRP A 323 1.55 -3.63 -3.72
N VAL A 324 1.94 -4.90 -3.82
CA VAL A 324 1.80 -5.71 -5.03
C VAL A 324 0.33 -5.82 -5.43
N HIS A 325 -0.56 -6.08 -4.47
CA HIS A 325 -1.98 -6.20 -4.77
C HIS A 325 -2.67 -4.85 -5.00
N ALA A 326 -2.16 -3.76 -4.44
CA ALA A 326 -2.58 -2.43 -4.83
C ALA A 326 -2.20 -2.13 -6.28
N TRP A 327 -1.02 -2.58 -6.74
CA TRP A 327 -0.62 -2.50 -8.15
C TRP A 327 -1.56 -3.32 -9.04
N ASP A 328 -1.87 -4.58 -8.67
CA ASP A 328 -2.82 -5.42 -9.40
C ASP A 328 -4.20 -4.75 -9.57
N ILE A 329 -4.70 -4.13 -8.50
CA ILE A 329 -5.98 -3.42 -8.51
C ILE A 329 -5.85 -2.16 -9.39
N ALA A 330 -4.78 -1.39 -9.21
CA ALA A 330 -4.56 -0.16 -9.96
C ALA A 330 -4.50 -0.42 -11.48
N GLU A 331 -3.82 -1.49 -11.91
CA GLU A 331 -3.82 -1.92 -13.32
C GLU A 331 -5.22 -2.33 -13.79
N ALA A 332 -6.02 -2.99 -12.95
CA ALA A 332 -7.34 -3.45 -13.34
C ALA A 332 -8.39 -2.33 -13.49
N VAL A 333 -8.14 -1.16 -12.88
CA VAL A 333 -9.07 -0.02 -12.86
C VAL A 333 -8.45 1.26 -13.42
N ASP A 334 -7.31 1.14 -14.11
CA ASP A 334 -6.57 2.25 -14.74
C ASP A 334 -6.23 3.40 -13.76
N TYR A 335 -5.86 3.06 -12.51
CA TYR A 335 -5.50 4.03 -11.47
C TYR A 335 -3.98 4.30 -11.43
N PRO A 336 -3.53 5.57 -11.32
CA PRO A 336 -2.11 5.87 -11.21
C PRO A 336 -1.56 5.46 -9.83
N TYR A 337 -0.63 4.51 -9.79
CA TYR A 337 -0.08 3.99 -8.54
C TYR A 337 1.44 3.85 -8.59
N GLU A 338 2.14 4.62 -7.77
CA GLU A 338 3.61 4.68 -7.73
C GLU A 338 4.22 3.57 -6.86
N PRO A 339 5.52 3.27 -7.01
CA PRO A 339 6.25 2.40 -6.07
C PRO A 339 6.27 2.93 -4.61
N PRO A 340 6.62 2.10 -3.62
CA PRO A 340 6.80 2.50 -2.23
C PRO A 340 7.89 3.53 -2.05
N ALA A 341 7.85 4.25 -0.93
CA ALA A 341 8.95 5.12 -0.54
C ALA A 341 10.26 4.30 -0.49
N ALA A 342 11.36 4.87 -0.99
CA ALA A 342 12.66 4.21 -1.12
C ALA A 342 13.09 3.40 0.13
N ARG A 343 12.93 3.97 1.32
CA ARG A 343 13.24 3.30 2.60
C ARG A 343 12.36 2.09 2.92
N HIS A 344 11.10 2.10 2.49
CA HIS A 344 10.18 0.97 2.68
C HIS A 344 10.50 -0.11 1.66
N LEU A 345 10.71 0.29 0.40
CA LEU A 345 11.12 -0.62 -0.68
C LEU A 345 12.42 -1.36 -0.29
N HIS A 346 13.44 -0.63 0.19
CA HIS A 346 14.70 -1.24 0.64
C HIS A 346 14.49 -2.33 1.71
N ARG A 347 13.57 -2.13 2.66
CA ARG A 347 13.28 -3.12 3.71
C ARG A 347 12.55 -4.34 3.19
N MET A 348 11.64 -4.16 2.23
CA MET A 348 10.97 -5.29 1.56
C MET A 348 11.98 -6.11 0.75
N ILE A 349 12.88 -5.44 0.04
CA ILE A 349 13.95 -6.07 -0.73
C ILE A 349 14.94 -6.79 0.19
N ASP A 350 15.32 -6.18 1.31
CA ASP A 350 16.17 -6.81 2.32
C ASP A 350 15.52 -8.10 2.86
N LEU A 351 14.23 -8.07 3.20
CA LEU A 351 13.52 -9.27 3.63
C LEU A 351 13.56 -10.36 2.54
N ALA A 352 13.21 -10.02 1.31
CA ALA A 352 13.24 -10.98 0.20
C ALA A 352 14.65 -11.57 0.00
N ALA A 353 15.70 -10.74 0.02
CA ALA A 353 17.09 -11.18 -0.07
C ALA A 353 17.48 -12.13 1.08
N ARG A 354 17.05 -11.85 2.32
CA ARG A 354 17.27 -12.73 3.48
C ARG A 354 16.52 -14.06 3.37
N MET A 355 15.42 -14.13 2.62
CA MET A 355 14.64 -15.36 2.41
C MET A 355 15.23 -16.25 1.30
N LEU A 356 16.04 -15.70 0.38
CA LEU A 356 16.59 -16.46 -0.76
C LEU A 356 17.35 -17.74 -0.37
N PRO A 357 18.23 -17.76 0.66
CA PRO A 357 18.93 -18.99 1.03
C PRO A 357 17.99 -20.12 1.47
N GLY A 358 16.89 -19.77 2.17
CA GLY A 358 15.84 -20.72 2.55
C GLY A 358 15.09 -21.26 1.34
N SER A 359 14.66 -20.37 0.45
CA SER A 359 13.99 -20.71 -0.82
C SER A 359 14.87 -21.62 -1.69
N LEU A 360 16.16 -21.31 -1.84
CA LEU A 360 17.13 -22.18 -2.54
C LEU A 360 17.18 -23.60 -1.95
N ALA A 361 17.24 -23.72 -0.62
CA ALA A 361 17.27 -25.03 0.02
C ALA A 361 15.95 -25.80 -0.13
N GLU A 362 14.81 -25.11 -0.15
CA GLU A 362 13.51 -25.72 -0.45
C GLU A 362 13.44 -26.25 -1.88
N ARG A 363 13.84 -25.44 -2.85
CA ARG A 363 13.90 -25.86 -4.25
C ARG A 363 14.80 -27.08 -4.45
N ARG A 364 15.95 -27.14 -3.79
CA ARG A 364 16.84 -28.33 -3.84
C ARG A 364 16.19 -29.56 -3.20
N ARG A 365 15.52 -29.40 -2.05
CA ARG A 365 14.77 -30.50 -1.41
C ARG A 365 13.66 -31.03 -2.32
N ALA A 366 13.04 -30.15 -3.09
CA ALA A 366 12.01 -30.49 -4.08
C ALA A 366 12.58 -31.04 -5.41
N GLY A 367 13.91 -31.06 -5.60
CA GLY A 367 14.55 -31.49 -6.85
C GLY A 367 14.41 -30.49 -8.01
N LEU A 368 14.07 -29.23 -7.71
CA LEU A 368 13.82 -28.15 -8.68
C LEU A 368 15.06 -27.25 -8.92
N SER A 369 16.18 -27.60 -8.32
CA SER A 369 17.47 -26.91 -8.41
C SER A 369 18.58 -27.96 -8.33
N ALA A 370 19.72 -27.66 -8.94
CA ALA A 370 20.83 -28.59 -9.00
C ALA A 370 21.36 -28.94 -7.60
N PRO A 371 21.76 -30.20 -7.36
CA PRO A 371 22.42 -30.56 -6.13
C PRO A 371 23.74 -29.79 -6.00
N PRO A 372 24.13 -29.37 -4.79
CA PRO A 372 25.31 -28.56 -4.61
C PRO A 372 26.56 -29.32 -5.11
N VAL A 373 27.37 -28.65 -5.93
CA VAL A 373 28.57 -29.21 -6.59
C VAL A 373 29.63 -29.66 -5.57
N ARG A 374 29.57 -29.16 -4.33
CA ARG A 374 30.38 -29.54 -3.17
C ARG A 374 29.47 -29.75 -1.96
N HIS A 375 29.92 -30.54 -0.98
CA HIS A 375 29.16 -30.81 0.25
C HIS A 375 28.62 -29.51 0.88
N LEU A 376 27.40 -29.57 1.42
CA LEU A 376 26.79 -28.47 2.19
C LEU A 376 27.79 -27.96 3.24
N VAL A 377 27.99 -26.64 3.27
CA VAL A 377 28.89 -26.01 4.24
C VAL A 377 28.19 -25.88 5.61
N ALA A 378 28.97 -25.96 6.69
CA ALA A 378 28.44 -25.81 8.04
C ALA A 378 27.90 -24.39 8.27
N ALA A 379 26.91 -24.26 9.14
CA ALA A 379 26.40 -22.95 9.52
C ALA A 379 27.51 -22.04 10.06
N GLY A 380 27.51 -20.76 9.67
CA GLY A 380 28.54 -19.80 10.04
C GLY A 380 29.85 -19.89 9.25
N THR A 381 29.97 -20.81 8.28
CA THR A 381 31.14 -20.88 7.40
C THR A 381 30.89 -20.15 6.08
N GLY A 382 31.96 -19.61 5.48
CA GLY A 382 31.92 -19.01 4.15
C GLY A 382 31.77 -20.09 3.08
N GLY A 383 30.76 -19.94 2.21
CA GLY A 383 30.54 -20.79 1.03
C GLY A 383 30.46 -19.94 -0.24
N ARG A 384 30.18 -20.58 -1.38
CA ARG A 384 29.91 -19.86 -2.63
C ARG A 384 28.78 -18.87 -2.40
N SER A 385 28.97 -17.67 -2.92
CA SER A 385 28.00 -16.58 -2.79
C SER A 385 27.65 -16.01 -4.15
N LEU A 386 26.43 -15.51 -4.30
CA LEU A 386 26.04 -14.65 -5.39
C LEU A 386 25.92 -13.22 -4.87
N ARG A 387 26.53 -12.26 -5.57
CA ARG A 387 26.28 -10.84 -5.33
C ARG A 387 24.97 -10.46 -6.01
N LEU A 388 24.02 -9.97 -5.23
CA LEU A 388 22.77 -9.40 -5.71
C LEU A 388 22.88 -7.89 -5.55
N GLU A 389 22.97 -7.16 -6.66
CA GLU A 389 22.93 -5.71 -6.71
C GLU A 389 21.53 -5.28 -7.14
N ILE A 390 20.91 -4.40 -6.36
CA ILE A 390 19.64 -3.77 -6.72
C ILE A 390 19.88 -2.29 -6.93
N GLU A 391 19.53 -1.81 -8.11
CA GLU A 391 19.65 -0.41 -8.50
C GLU A 391 18.45 0.41 -8.02
N GLY A 392 18.59 1.74 -8.09
CA GLY A 392 17.53 2.69 -7.73
C GLY A 392 17.53 3.11 -6.26
N SER A 393 16.60 3.99 -5.90
CA SER A 393 16.60 4.67 -4.59
C SER A 393 16.37 3.76 -3.39
N GLY A 394 15.71 2.62 -3.59
CA GLY A 394 15.53 1.57 -2.57
C GLY A 394 16.54 0.43 -2.67
N GLY A 395 17.53 0.57 -3.56
CA GLY A 395 18.51 -0.45 -3.89
C GLY A 395 19.53 -0.75 -2.80
N GLY A 396 20.50 -1.59 -3.12
CA GLY A 396 21.53 -2.05 -2.21
C GLY A 396 22.30 -3.24 -2.77
N GLU A 397 23.19 -3.81 -1.95
CA GLU A 397 23.95 -5.00 -2.31
C GLU A 397 23.86 -6.05 -1.22
N TRP A 398 23.57 -7.29 -1.64
CA TRP A 398 23.47 -8.45 -0.76
C TRP A 398 24.37 -9.57 -1.27
N LEU A 399 24.98 -10.31 -0.34
CA LEU A 399 25.74 -11.52 -0.66
C LEU A 399 24.88 -12.72 -0.26
N ILE A 400 24.31 -13.39 -1.26
CA ILE A 400 23.40 -14.51 -1.07
C ILE A 400 24.23 -15.80 -0.96
N PRO A 401 24.28 -16.45 0.23
CA PRO A 401 24.95 -17.72 0.36
C PRO A 401 24.22 -18.80 -0.44
N LEU A 402 24.96 -19.50 -1.29
CA LEU A 402 24.39 -20.49 -2.18
C LEU A 402 24.36 -21.88 -1.55
N ASP A 403 25.37 -22.26 -0.77
CA ASP A 403 25.57 -23.67 -0.42
C ASP A 403 24.75 -24.14 0.80
N SER A 404 24.32 -23.25 1.69
CA SER A 404 23.51 -23.60 2.87
C SER A 404 22.75 -22.38 3.39
N PRO A 405 21.49 -22.51 3.89
CA PRO A 405 20.75 -21.41 4.47
C PRO A 405 21.43 -20.75 5.68
N GLY A 406 22.23 -21.52 6.43
CA GLY A 406 22.97 -21.01 7.58
C GLY A 406 24.38 -20.51 7.27
N ALA A 407 24.80 -20.51 6.01
CA ALA A 407 26.12 -20.00 5.60
C ALA A 407 26.15 -18.47 5.59
N VAL A 408 27.36 -17.92 5.64
CA VAL A 408 27.56 -16.46 5.58
C VAL A 408 28.00 -16.08 4.17
N GLY A 409 27.34 -15.07 3.59
CA GLY A 409 27.73 -14.51 2.30
C GLY A 409 29.15 -13.93 2.33
N SER A 410 29.92 -14.14 1.26
CA SER A 410 31.33 -13.72 1.16
C SER A 410 31.64 -13.18 -0.23
N ALA A 411 32.11 -11.93 -0.29
CA ALA A 411 32.56 -11.31 -1.54
C ALA A 411 33.79 -12.03 -2.13
N GLU A 412 34.67 -12.56 -1.28
CA GLU A 412 35.84 -13.35 -1.71
C GLU A 412 35.43 -14.65 -2.42
N HIS A 413 34.28 -15.24 -2.02
CA HIS A 413 33.73 -16.46 -2.61
C HIS A 413 32.55 -16.16 -3.56
N ALA A 414 32.47 -14.94 -4.09
CA ALA A 414 31.45 -14.58 -5.07
C ALA A 414 31.72 -15.31 -6.40
N VAL A 415 30.77 -16.15 -6.82
CA VAL A 415 30.87 -16.93 -8.08
C VAL A 415 30.01 -16.36 -9.20
N ALA A 416 29.09 -15.45 -8.84
CA ALA A 416 28.16 -14.83 -9.76
C ALA A 416 27.71 -13.46 -9.24
N HIS A 417 27.25 -12.63 -10.17
CA HIS A 417 26.68 -11.31 -9.94
C HIS A 417 25.38 -11.16 -10.72
N VAL A 418 24.33 -10.68 -10.06
CA VAL A 418 23.05 -10.31 -10.67
C VAL A 418 22.72 -8.87 -10.28
N ALA A 419 22.38 -8.06 -11.28
CA ALA A 419 21.99 -6.66 -11.11
C ALA A 419 20.59 -6.40 -11.69
N LEU A 420 19.68 -5.82 -10.92
CA LEU A 420 18.26 -5.57 -11.28
C LEU A 420 17.80 -4.20 -10.78
N ASP A 421 16.80 -3.58 -11.41
CA ASP A 421 16.03 -2.50 -10.76
C ASP A 421 15.21 -3.04 -9.58
N GLY A 422 14.99 -2.21 -8.54
CA GLY A 422 14.23 -2.62 -7.36
C GLY A 422 12.80 -3.05 -7.64
N VAL A 423 12.08 -2.36 -8.53
CA VAL A 423 10.71 -2.75 -8.91
C VAL A 423 10.71 -4.05 -9.71
N GLU A 424 11.71 -4.24 -10.58
CA GLU A 424 11.86 -5.48 -11.36
C GLU A 424 12.13 -6.69 -10.45
N PHE A 425 13.02 -6.55 -9.45
CA PHE A 425 13.25 -7.60 -8.46
C PHE A 425 11.98 -7.93 -7.67
N CYS A 426 11.22 -6.92 -7.27
CA CYS A 426 9.95 -7.12 -6.57
C CYS A 426 8.91 -7.82 -7.48
N ARG A 427 8.82 -7.46 -8.76
CA ARG A 427 7.97 -8.16 -9.74
C ARG A 427 8.36 -9.62 -9.89
N LEU A 428 9.66 -9.93 -9.93
CA LEU A 428 10.14 -11.31 -9.93
C LEU A 428 9.73 -12.03 -8.65
N ALA A 429 10.01 -11.44 -7.49
CA ALA A 429 9.67 -12.01 -6.19
C ALA A 429 8.16 -12.19 -5.97
N ALA A 430 7.33 -11.40 -6.65
CA ALA A 430 5.87 -11.49 -6.67
C ALA A 430 5.32 -12.40 -7.81
N GLY A 431 6.18 -13.08 -8.57
CA GLY A 431 5.75 -13.96 -9.67
C GLY A 431 5.04 -13.26 -10.83
N HIS A 432 5.26 -11.94 -10.98
CA HIS A 432 4.69 -11.12 -12.05
C HIS A 432 5.52 -11.16 -13.34
N VAL A 433 6.81 -11.49 -13.22
CA VAL A 433 7.70 -11.78 -14.35
C VAL A 433 8.35 -13.14 -14.10
N SER A 434 8.55 -13.91 -15.18
CA SER A 434 9.25 -15.19 -15.06
C SER A 434 10.76 -14.97 -14.82
N PRO A 435 11.46 -15.90 -14.15
CA PRO A 435 12.92 -15.83 -13.98
C PRO A 435 13.68 -15.60 -15.30
N GLU A 436 13.18 -16.15 -16.40
CA GLU A 436 13.79 -16.05 -17.73
C GLU A 436 13.55 -14.69 -18.41
N GLU A 437 12.45 -14.02 -18.10
CA GLU A 437 12.07 -12.73 -18.69
C GLU A 437 12.53 -11.54 -17.84
N ALA A 438 12.92 -11.77 -16.60
CA ALA A 438 13.38 -10.73 -15.69
C ALA A 438 14.54 -9.92 -16.31
N ALA A 439 14.40 -8.59 -16.29
CA ALA A 439 15.40 -7.67 -16.84
C ALA A 439 16.63 -7.60 -15.91
N ALA A 440 17.49 -8.61 -16.03
CA ALA A 440 18.63 -8.84 -15.16
C ALA A 440 19.97 -8.73 -15.89
N GLY A 441 20.87 -7.89 -15.38
CA GLY A 441 22.30 -7.98 -15.67
C GLY A 441 22.88 -9.24 -15.00
N GLN A 442 23.63 -10.05 -15.73
CA GLN A 442 24.12 -11.35 -15.27
C GLN A 442 25.60 -11.54 -15.62
N ASP A 443 26.41 -11.90 -14.63
CA ASP A 443 27.83 -12.25 -14.83
C ASP A 443 28.26 -13.42 -13.93
N GLY A 444 29.14 -14.29 -14.43
CA GLY A 444 29.65 -15.46 -13.70
C GLY A 444 28.87 -16.77 -13.90
N ASP A 445 28.75 -17.57 -12.83
CA ASP A 445 28.16 -18.92 -12.85
C ASP A 445 26.66 -18.90 -13.21
N ARG A 446 26.33 -19.36 -14.42
CA ARG A 446 24.97 -19.37 -14.97
C ARG A 446 24.00 -20.26 -14.18
N GLU A 447 24.48 -21.34 -13.59
CA GLU A 447 23.63 -22.24 -12.80
C GLU A 447 23.26 -21.57 -11.47
N ALA A 448 24.24 -20.94 -10.81
CA ALA A 448 24.00 -20.16 -9.60
C ALA A 448 23.04 -18.99 -9.84
N ILE A 449 23.20 -18.27 -10.95
CA ILE A 449 22.29 -17.18 -11.34
C ILE A 449 20.88 -17.70 -11.54
N ARG A 450 20.72 -18.76 -12.34
CA ARG A 450 19.41 -19.38 -12.58
C ARG A 450 18.76 -19.81 -11.27
N ASP A 451 19.48 -20.53 -10.42
CA ASP A 451 18.97 -21.00 -9.14
C ASP A 451 18.45 -19.84 -8.27
N VAL A 452 19.18 -18.73 -8.21
CA VAL A 452 18.77 -17.55 -7.42
C VAL A 452 17.54 -16.85 -8.01
N LEU A 453 17.47 -16.66 -9.34
CA LEU A 453 16.30 -16.03 -9.97
C LEU A 453 15.03 -16.87 -9.77
N PHE A 454 15.14 -18.19 -9.89
CA PHE A 454 14.04 -19.10 -9.59
C PHE A 454 13.69 -19.15 -8.09
N ALA A 455 14.68 -19.05 -7.20
CA ALA A 455 14.44 -18.94 -5.76
C ALA A 455 13.72 -17.64 -5.39
N ALA A 456 14.07 -16.52 -6.04
CA ALA A 456 13.36 -15.26 -5.88
C ALA A 456 11.89 -15.39 -6.31
N ALA A 457 11.64 -15.93 -7.51
CA ALA A 457 10.27 -16.15 -7.98
C ALA A 457 9.44 -17.03 -7.04
N SER A 458 10.07 -18.05 -6.44
CA SER A 458 9.42 -18.99 -5.52
C SER A 458 9.02 -18.38 -4.16
N LEU A 459 9.36 -17.11 -3.89
CA LEU A 459 8.86 -16.40 -2.71
C LEU A 459 7.38 -16.02 -2.85
N SER A 460 6.91 -15.85 -4.08
CA SER A 460 5.51 -15.52 -4.37
C SER A 460 4.55 -16.65 -4.02
N ARG A 461 3.36 -16.28 -3.56
CA ARG A 461 2.28 -17.20 -3.19
C ARG A 461 0.93 -16.49 -3.26
N MET A 462 -0.13 -17.27 -3.37
CA MET A 462 -1.51 -16.81 -3.12
C MET A 462 -1.89 -16.98 -1.65
#